data_AF-A0AAV5SLV8-F1
#
_entry.id   AF-A0AAV5SLV8-F1
#
_cell.length_a   1.000
_cell.length_b   1.000
_cell.length_c   1.000
_cell.angle_alpha   90.00
_cell.angle_beta   90.00
_cell.angle_gamma   90.00
#
_symmetry.space_group_name_H-M   'P 1'
#
loop_
_entity.id
_entity.type
_entity.pdbx_description
1 polymer ?
#
loop_
_entity_poly.entity_id
_entity_poly.type
_entity_poly.pdbx_seq_one_letter_code
_entity_poly.pdbx_strand_id
1 'polypeptide(L)' 'DSIWIGLICDSNDEFWVWQDGQSLEYSHFYENPGPSCPSSNNIAVDTSKYWRTFGPEIGFDFCICARR' A
#
# COMPACT_ATOMS: atom_id res chain seq x y z
N ASP A 1 3.95 -15.28 -0.74
CA ASP A 1 2.91 -14.74 -1.64
C ASP A 1 2.34 -13.47 -1.08
N SER A 2 2.17 -12.47 -1.94
CA SER A 2 1.62 -11.17 -1.62
C SER A 2 0.78 -10.70 -2.81
N ILE A 3 -0.26 -9.92 -2.54
CA ILE A 3 -1.17 -9.42 -3.59
C ILE A 3 -1.25 -7.91 -3.47
N TRP A 4 -1.06 -7.20 -4.58
CA TRP A 4 -1.15 -5.74 -4.59
C TRP A 4 -2.55 -5.25 -4.22
N ILE A 5 -2.58 -4.16 -3.45
CA ILE A 5 -3.77 -3.37 -3.17
C ILE A 5 -3.55 -1.94 -3.68
N GLY A 6 -4.64 -1.18 -3.84
CA GLY A 6 -4.58 0.18 -4.40
C GLY A 6 -4.02 1.25 -3.46
N LEU A 7 -3.28 0.89 -2.40
CA LEU A 7 -2.63 1.85 -1.50
C LEU A 7 -1.21 2.13 -2.00
N ILE A 8 -0.88 3.40 -2.14
CA ILE A 8 0.45 3.85 -2.57
C ILE A 8 0.98 4.93 -1.63
N CYS A 9 2.30 5.13 -1.65
CA CYS A 9 2.89 6.34 -1.10
C CYS A 9 2.90 7.44 -2.17
N ASP A 10 2.20 8.55 -1.94
CA ASP A 10 2.32 9.73 -2.78
C ASP A 10 3.67 10.39 -2.54
N SER A 11 4.52 10.43 -3.57
CA SER A 11 5.86 11.02 -3.46
C SER A 11 5.85 12.55 -3.33
N ASN A 12 4.73 13.23 -3.62
CA ASN A 12 4.65 14.68 -3.51
C ASN A 12 4.43 15.12 -2.06
N ASP A 13 3.50 14.44 -1.39
CA ASP A 13 3.10 14.81 -0.02
C ASP A 13 3.71 13.87 1.04
N GLU A 14 4.38 12.78 0.63
CA GLU A 14 4.95 11.74 1.52
C GLU A 14 3.89 11.08 2.44
N PHE A 15 2.65 10.92 1.95
CA PHE A 15 1.55 10.28 2.66
C PHE A 15 0.97 9.07 1.93
N TRP A 16 0.38 8.16 2.69
CA TRP A 16 -0.36 7.01 2.18
C TRP A 16 -1.70 7.43 1.58
N VAL A 17 -1.94 7.10 0.31
CA VAL A 17 -3.18 7.43 -0.40
C VAL A 17 -3.74 6.23 -1.14
N TRP A 18 -5.07 6.08 -1.10
CA TRP A 18 -5.76 5.14 -1.97
C TRP A 18 -5.82 5.71 -3.39
N GLN A 19 -5.51 4.90 -4.39
CA GLN A 19 -5.57 5.31 -5.80
C GLN A 19 -6.97 5.70 -6.28
N ASP A 20 -8.02 5.36 -5.52
CA ASP A 20 -9.39 5.78 -5.78
C ASP A 20 -9.79 7.12 -5.12
N GLY A 21 -8.84 7.77 -4.44
CA GLY A 21 -9.02 9.06 -3.78
C GLY A 21 -9.75 9.00 -2.43
N GLN A 22 -10.01 7.82 -1.86
CA GLN A 22 -10.56 7.74 -0.50
C GLN A 22 -9.53 8.13 0.56
N SER A 23 -10.03 8.67 1.67
CA SER A 23 -9.25 8.87 2.89
C SER A 23 -8.79 7.52 3.46
N LEU A 24 -7.55 7.46 3.95
CA LEU A 24 -7.05 6.32 4.68
C LEU A 24 -7.54 6.37 6.14
N GLU A 25 -8.68 5.73 6.42
CA GLU A 25 -9.25 5.68 7.77
C GLU A 25 -8.83 4.45 8.58
N TYR A 26 -8.37 3.41 7.88
CA TYR A 26 -7.93 2.14 8.46
C TYR A 26 -6.59 1.74 7.87
N SER A 27 -5.69 1.23 8.72
CA SER A 27 -4.45 0.62 8.29
C SER A 27 -4.11 -0.64 9.07
N HIS A 28 -3.39 -1.56 8.42
CA HIS A 28 -2.98 -2.83 9.01
C HIS A 28 -1.56 -3.22 8.60
N PHE A 29 -0.63 -2.27 8.71
CA PHE A 29 0.78 -2.50 8.41
C PHE A 29 1.42 -3.51 9.37
N TYR A 30 2.31 -4.36 8.86
CA TYR A 30 3.08 -5.31 9.67
C TYR A 30 3.96 -4.59 10.70
N GLU A 31 4.66 -3.54 10.27
CA GLU A 31 5.36 -2.58 11.12
C GLU A 31 4.73 -1.23 10.84
N ASN A 32 4.19 -0.57 11.87
CA ASN A 32 3.49 0.71 11.70
C ASN A 32 4.51 1.77 11.22
N PRO A 33 4.46 2.22 9.96
CA PRO A 33 5.45 3.17 9.43
C PRO A 33 5.22 4.59 9.96
N GLY A 34 4.13 4.84 10.69
CA GLY A 34 3.68 6.18 11.02
C GLY A 34 2.84 6.81 9.90
N PRO A 35 2.49 8.10 10.03
CA PRO A 35 1.62 8.78 9.07
C PRO A 35 2.31 9.06 7.74
N SER A 36 3.63 9.23 7.73
CA SER A 36 4.42 9.49 6.54
C SER A 36 4.97 8.21 5.92
N CYS A 37 5.25 8.26 4.62
CA CYS A 37 5.81 7.16 3.86
C CYS A 37 7.15 7.58 3.21
N PRO A 38 8.23 6.80 3.36
CA PRO A 38 9.59 7.26 3.06
C PRO A 38 10.00 7.20 1.57
N SER A 39 9.13 6.78 0.65
CA SER A 39 9.44 6.61 -0.79
C SER A 39 8.24 6.09 -1.57
N SER A 40 8.27 6.22 -2.91
CA SER A 40 7.31 5.69 -3.92
C SER A 40 7.10 4.18 -3.86
N ASN A 41 6.62 3.68 -2.73
CA ASN A 41 6.39 2.28 -2.44
C ASN A 41 4.94 1.92 -2.75
N ASN A 42 4.76 0.72 -3.28
CA ASN A 42 3.47 0.09 -3.44
C ASN A 42 3.18 -0.80 -2.23
N ILE A 43 1.90 -1.00 -1.93
CA ILE A 43 1.47 -1.82 -0.81
C ILE A 43 0.84 -3.12 -1.29
N ALA A 44 1.23 -4.23 -0.67
CA ALA A 44 0.58 -5.51 -0.84
C ALA A 44 0.17 -6.12 0.50
N VAL A 45 -0.86 -6.95 0.46
CA VAL A 45 -1.28 -7.77 1.59
C VAL A 45 -0.61 -9.14 1.50
N ASP A 46 0.01 -9.58 2.61
CA ASP A 46 0.62 -10.89 2.72
C ASP A 46 -0.40 -11.97 3.16
N THR A 47 0.03 -13.24 3.15
CA THR A 47 -0.80 -14.37 3.61
C THR A 47 -1.18 -14.30 5.09
N SER A 48 -0.46 -13.50 5.89
CA SER A 48 -0.75 -13.22 7.29
C SER A 48 -1.72 -12.04 7.46
N LYS A 49 -2.24 -11.49 6.35
CA LYS A 49 -3.19 -10.38 6.26
C LYS A 49 -2.62 -9.03 6.72
N TYR A 50 -1.29 -8.91 6.79
CA TYR A 50 -0.64 -7.63 7.06
C TYR A 50 -0.28 -6.92 5.76
N TRP A 51 -0.29 -5.59 5.82
CA TRP A 51 0.15 -4.74 4.72
C TRP A 51 1.65 -4.53 4.83
N ARG A 52 2.34 -4.68 3.69
CA ARG A 52 3.79 -4.50 3.59
C ARG A 52 4.12 -3.54 2.47
N THR A 53 5.17 -2.75 2.70
CA THR A 53 5.75 -1.84 1.73
C THR A 53 6.69 -2.61 0.82
N PHE A 54 6.60 -2.34 -0.48
CA PHE A 54 7.50 -2.88 -1.46
C PHE A 54 7.96 -1.77 -2.40
N GLY A 55 9.25 -1.77 -2.71
CA GLY A 55 9.83 -0.84 -3.66
C GLY A 55 9.29 -1.08 -5.10
N PRO A 56 9.48 -0.11 -6.00
CA PRO A 56 8.96 -0.16 -7.37
C PRO A 56 9.55 -1.29 -8.21
N GLU A 57 10.71 -1.83 -7.81
CA GLU A 57 11.40 -2.93 -8.49
C GLU A 57 10.74 -4.30 -8.24
N ILE A 58 9.86 -4.40 -7.24
CA ILE A 58 9.17 -5.65 -6.91
C ILE A 58 7.90 -5.75 -7.76
N GLY A 59 7.77 -6.85 -8.51
CA GLY A 59 6.55 -7.20 -9.22
C GLY A 59 5.91 -8.46 -8.61
N PHE A 60 4.65 -8.34 -8.16
CA PHE A 60 3.78 -9.49 -7.94
C PHE A 60 2.86 -9.72 -9.14
N ASP A 61 2.56 -10.98 -9.41
CA ASP A 61 1.72 -11.40 -10.53
C ASP A 61 0.23 -11.05 -10.36
N PHE A 62 -0.19 -10.71 -9.13
CA PHE A 62 -1.60 -10.54 -8.79
C PHE A 62 -1.86 -9.22 -8.07
N CYS A 63 -3.04 -8.65 -8.35
CA CYS A 63 -3.61 -7.52 -7.64
C CYS A 63 -5.09 -7.78 -7.32
N ILE A 64 -5.60 -7.12 -6.28
CA ILE A 64 -7.03 -7.05 -5.99
C ILE A 64 -7.56 -5.71 -6.47
N CYS A 65 -8.59 -5.74 -7.30
CA CYS A 65 -9.31 -4.54 -7.73
C CYS A 65 -10.63 -4.42 -6.96
N ALA A 66 -11.00 -3.20 -6.60
CA ALA A 66 -12.31 -2.88 -6.04
C ALA A 66 -13.02 -1.87 -6.95
N ARG A 67 -14.36 -1.95 -7.00
CA ARG A 67 -15.20 -0.99 -7.70
C ARG A 67 -16.25 -0.48 -6.71
N ARG A 68 -16.51 0.83 -6.73
CA ARG A 68 -17.67 1.41 -6.04
C ARG A 68 -18.98 1.07 -6.75
#